data_AF-A0A0T5PGN1-F1
#
_entry.id   AF-A0A0T5PGN1-F1
#
_cell.length_a   1.000
_cell.length_b   1.000
_cell.length_c   1.000
_cell.angle_alpha   90.00
_cell.angle_beta   90.00
_cell.angle_gamma   90.00
#
_symmetry.space_group_name_H-M   'P 1'
#
loop_
_entity.id
_entity.type
_entity.pdbx_description
1 polymer ?
#
loop_
_entity_poly.entity_id
_entity_poly.type
_entity_poly.pdbx_seq_one_letter_code
_entity_poly.pdbx_strand_id
1 'polypeptide(L)'
;MKIAKNLLWIDCTAGALAGILVISLSGWLTDLYSTSQSFLLVIGTVNLLYAWYSFSLATRRRRQESLIKILVCANGIWALICIALVTQFSGNMTLLGCAHLVVEAIFVGGLAAMEWKWRNQLLIAT
;
A
#
# COMPACT_ATOMS: atom_id res chain seq x y z
N MET A 1 -9.35 9.88 -20.02
CA MET A 1 -8.96 8.55 -19.46
C MET A 1 -9.46 8.47 -18.02
N LYS A 2 -10.47 7.65 -17.73
CA LYS A 2 -11.13 7.60 -16.40
C LYS A 2 -10.24 7.03 -15.27
N ILE A 3 -9.22 6.25 -15.61
CA ILE A 3 -8.38 5.52 -14.65
C ILE A 3 -7.57 6.46 -13.75
N ALA A 4 -6.94 7.50 -14.31
CA ALA A 4 -6.16 8.46 -13.52
C ALA A 4 -7.02 9.22 -12.49
N LYS A 5 -8.30 9.48 -12.80
CA LYS A 5 -9.22 10.19 -11.91
C LYS A 5 -9.48 9.44 -10.60
N ASN A 6 -9.51 8.11 -10.66
CA ASN A 6 -9.84 7.26 -9.52
C ASN A 6 -8.60 6.64 -8.86
N LEU A 7 -7.39 6.90 -9.37
CA LEU A 7 -6.18 6.23 -8.90
C LEU A 7 -5.93 6.44 -7.39
N LEU A 8 -6.01 7.69 -6.92
CA LEU A 8 -5.88 8.00 -5.49
C LEU A 8 -7.02 7.42 -4.64
N TRP A 9 -8.21 7.26 -5.22
CA TRP A 9 -9.34 6.62 -4.53
C TRP A 9 -9.12 5.10 -4.41
N ILE A 10 -8.59 4.46 -5.45
CA ILE A 10 -8.22 3.05 -5.43
C ILE A 10 -7.11 2.84 -4.40
N ASP A 11 -6.08 3.68 -4.42
CA ASP A 11 -4.96 3.61 -3.49
C ASP A 11 -5.40 3.79 -2.03
N CYS A 12 -6.18 4.83 -1.71
CA CYS A 12 -6.64 5.03 -0.34
C CYS A 12 -7.58 3.92 0.15
N THR A 13 -8.45 3.39 -0.73
CA THR A 13 -9.36 2.30 -0.36
C THR A 13 -8.62 0.98 -0.19
N ALA A 14 -7.65 0.68 -1.05
CA ALA A 14 -6.79 -0.49 -0.91
C ALA A 14 -5.96 -0.42 0.37
N GLY A 15 -5.31 0.71 0.65
CA GLY A 15 -4.55 0.91 1.90
C GLY A 15 -5.43 0.79 3.15
N ALA A 16 -6.65 1.34 3.12
CA ALA A 16 -7.59 1.22 4.23
C ALA A 16 -8.02 -0.23 4.46
N LEU A 17 -8.40 -0.93 3.39
CA LEU A 17 -8.78 -2.35 3.46
C LEU A 17 -7.62 -3.20 3.97
N ALA A 18 -6.41 -3.00 3.44
CA ALA A 18 -5.21 -3.71 3.91
C ALA A 18 -4.95 -3.44 5.40
N GLY A 19 -5.01 -2.19 5.84
CA GLY A 19 -4.85 -1.82 7.25
C GLY A 19 -5.89 -2.47 8.17
N ILE A 20 -7.18 -2.39 7.79
CA ILE A 20 -8.29 -2.99 8.55
C ILE A 20 -8.13 -4.51 8.61
N LEU A 21 -7.87 -5.17 7.48
CA LEU A 21 -7.73 -6.63 7.41
C LEU A 21 -6.52 -7.11 8.20
N VAL A 22 -5.38 -6.44 8.08
CA VAL A 22 -4.17 -6.82 8.83
C VAL A 22 -4.39 -6.71 10.34
N ILE A 23 -5.03 -5.65 10.82
CA ILE A 23 -5.32 -5.49 12.25
C ILE A 23 -6.33 -6.55 12.72
N SER A 24 -7.45 -6.66 11.99
CA SER A 24 -8.58 -7.52 12.39
C SER A 24 -8.22 -9.01 12.35
N LEU A 25 -7.38 -9.41 11.40
CA LEU A 25 -6.94 -10.79 11.21
C LEU A 25 -5.51 -11.03 11.72
N SER A 26 -4.95 -10.10 12.50
CA SER A 26 -3.54 -10.13 12.94
C SER A 26 -3.15 -11.45 13.62
N GLY A 27 -4.04 -12.04 14.43
CA GLY A 27 -3.79 -13.33 15.07
C GLY A 27 -3.64 -14.48 14.07
N TRP A 28 -4.52 -14.56 13.07
CA TRP A 28 -4.44 -15.59 12.02
C TRP A 28 -3.25 -15.34 11.06
N LEU A 29 -2.97 -14.07 10.75
CA LEU A 29 -1.83 -13.67 9.91
C LEU A 29 -0.48 -13.94 10.58
N THR A 30 -0.42 -13.94 11.92
CA THR A 30 0.79 -14.32 12.67
C THR A 30 1.24 -15.73 12.32
N ASP A 31 0.32 -16.68 12.24
CA ASP A 31 0.62 -18.06 11.85
C ASP A 31 0.98 -18.14 10.36
N LEU A 32 0.30 -17.37 9.51
CA LEU A 32 0.54 -17.37 8.07
C LEU A 32 1.94 -16.85 7.68
N TYR A 33 2.38 -15.79 8.36
CA TYR A 33 3.67 -15.12 8.12
C TYR A 33 4.79 -15.60 9.04
N SER A 34 4.49 -16.47 10.01
CA SER A 34 5.43 -16.87 11.07
C SER A 34 6.08 -15.66 11.75
N THR A 35 5.27 -14.62 12.03
CA THR A 35 5.75 -13.32 12.56
C THR A 35 4.95 -12.85 13.77
N SER A 36 5.54 -11.97 14.57
CA SER A 36 4.88 -11.47 15.78
C SER A 36 3.62 -10.65 15.49
N GLN A 37 2.57 -10.85 16.28
CA GLN A 37 1.31 -10.09 16.13
C GLN A 37 1.53 -8.58 16.28
N SER A 38 2.41 -8.17 17.21
CA SER A 38 2.76 -6.77 17.42
C SER A 38 3.32 -6.11 16.15
N PHE A 39 4.14 -6.84 15.39
CA PHE A 39 4.67 -6.34 14.11
C PHE A 39 3.55 -6.14 13.08
N LEU A 40 2.60 -7.07 13.00
CA LEU A 40 1.44 -6.94 12.12
C LEU A 40 0.53 -5.78 12.51
N LEU A 41 0.31 -5.53 13.81
CA LEU A 41 -0.45 -4.37 14.28
C LEU A 41 0.21 -3.04 13.89
N VAL A 42 1.54 -2.97 13.95
CA VAL A 42 2.30 -1.80 13.47
C VAL A 42 2.10 -1.63 11.96
N ILE A 43 2.24 -2.71 11.17
CA ILE A 43 2.01 -2.67 9.71
C ILE A 43 0.60 -2.16 9.40
N GLY A 44 -0.41 -2.76 10.02
CA GLY A 44 -1.80 -2.38 9.79
C GLY A 44 -2.07 -0.92 10.16
N THR A 45 -1.48 -0.43 11.26
CA THR A 45 -1.57 0.98 11.66
C THR A 45 -0.90 1.90 10.64
N VAL A 46 0.29 1.54 10.15
CA VAL A 46 0.98 2.29 9.08
C VAL A 46 0.14 2.35 7.81
N ASN A 47 -0.51 1.24 7.42
CA ASN A 47 -1.43 1.21 6.28
C ASN A 47 -2.64 2.13 6.47
N LEU A 48 -3.20 2.21 7.69
CA LEU A 48 -4.30 3.14 7.98
C LEU A 48 -3.85 4.61 7.93
N LEU A 49 -2.67 4.93 8.47
CA LEU A 49 -2.09 6.27 8.39
C LEU A 49 -1.82 6.67 6.94
N TYR A 50 -1.28 5.74 6.16
CA TYR A 50 -1.07 5.89 4.72
C TYR A 50 -2.40 6.14 3.99
N ALA A 51 -3.41 5.31 4.25
CA ALA A 51 -4.73 5.44 3.64
C ALA A 51 -5.38 6.78 3.98
N TRP A 52 -5.23 7.25 5.22
CA TRP A 52 -5.72 8.57 5.62
C TRP A 52 -5.03 9.70 4.85
N TYR A 53 -3.71 9.61 4.67
CA TYR A 53 -2.95 10.56 3.85
C TYR A 53 -3.40 10.54 2.38
N SER A 54 -3.51 9.35 1.77
CA SER A 54 -3.98 9.19 0.39
C SER A 54 -5.41 9.71 0.21
N PHE A 55 -6.31 9.44 1.17
CA PHE A 55 -7.67 9.97 1.19
C PHE A 55 -7.71 11.50 1.31
N SER A 56 -6.83 12.08 2.12
CA SER A 56 -6.67 13.55 2.21
C SER A 56 -6.30 14.15 0.85
N LEU A 57 -5.51 13.46 0.03
CA LEU A 57 -5.18 13.90 -1.33
C LEU A 57 -6.33 13.67 -2.31
N ALA A 58 -7.02 12.54 -2.20
CA ALA A 58 -8.15 12.19 -3.06
C ALA A 58 -9.26 13.25 -3.00
N THR A 59 -9.55 13.78 -1.80
CA THR A 59 -10.58 14.80 -1.55
C THR A 59 -10.20 16.23 -1.94
N ARG A 60 -8.91 16.52 -2.15
CA ARG A 60 -8.45 17.87 -2.56
C ARG A 60 -8.70 18.11 -4.05
N ARG A 61 -9.25 19.28 -4.37
CA ARG A 61 -9.48 19.74 -5.75
C ARG A 61 -8.18 20.12 -6.48
N ARG A 62 -7.25 20.76 -5.77
CA ARG A 62 -5.89 21.04 -6.24
C ARG A 62 -4.90 20.34 -5.33
N ARG A 63 -4.02 19.52 -5.90
CA ARG A 63 -3.00 18.75 -5.20
C ARG A 63 -1.64 19.29 -5.57
N GLN A 64 -0.72 19.30 -4.60
CA GLN A 64 0.67 19.67 -4.84
C GLN A 64 1.43 18.46 -5.40
N GLU A 65 2.30 18.70 -6.37
CA GLU A 65 3.09 17.63 -7.00
C GLU A 65 4.00 16.92 -5.99
N SER A 66 4.56 17.66 -5.02
CA SER A 66 5.37 17.11 -3.93
C SER A 66 4.61 16.04 -3.13
N LEU A 67 3.34 16.27 -2.83
CA LEU A 67 2.52 15.33 -2.05
C LEU A 67 2.23 14.03 -2.83
N ILE A 68 2.02 14.14 -4.15
CA ILE A 68 1.87 12.96 -5.03
C ILE A 68 3.20 12.20 -5.10
N LYS A 69 4.34 12.89 -5.18
CA LYS A 69 5.67 12.24 -5.17
C LYS A 69 5.92 11.49 -3.86
N ILE A 70 5.54 12.06 -2.72
CA ILE A 70 5.63 11.39 -1.42
C ILE A 70 4.81 10.09 -1.44
N LEU A 71 3.60 10.14 -2.02
CA LEU A 71 2.72 8.98 -2.12
C LEU A 71 3.31 7.87 -2.99
N VAL A 72 3.84 8.24 -4.17
CA VAL A 72 4.58 7.33 -5.06
C VAL A 72 5.76 6.68 -4.33
N CYS A 73 6.55 7.49 -3.62
CA CYS A 73 7.71 6.99 -2.87
C CYS A 73 7.28 6.02 -1.77
N ALA A 74 6.20 6.31 -1.04
CA ALA A 74 5.68 5.44 -0.01
C ALA A 74 5.22 4.08 -0.58
N ASN A 75 4.46 4.08 -1.69
CA ASN A 75 4.08 2.84 -2.38
C ASN A 75 5.31 2.06 -2.89
N GLY A 76 6.31 2.77 -3.45
CA GLY A 76 7.56 2.16 -3.89
C GLY A 76 8.37 1.54 -2.74
N ILE A 77 8.50 2.24 -1.61
CA ILE A 77 9.18 1.74 -0.41
C ILE A 77 8.43 0.50 0.13
N TRP A 78 7.10 0.54 0.18
CA TRP A 78 6.30 -0.60 0.63
C TRP A 78 6.49 -1.83 -0.26
N ALA A 79 6.54 -1.64 -1.57
CA ALA A 79 6.83 -2.73 -2.51
C ALA A 79 8.20 -3.36 -2.25
N LEU A 80 9.22 -2.54 -1.99
CA LEU A 80 10.56 -3.02 -1.62
C LEU A 80 10.57 -3.76 -0.30
N ILE A 81 9.83 -3.29 0.71
CA ILE A 81 9.68 -3.97 2.00
C ILE A 81 9.03 -5.33 1.80
N CYS A 82 7.97 -5.43 0.99
CA CYS A 82 7.30 -6.70 0.70
C CYS A 82 8.27 -7.71 0.04
N ILE A 83 9.06 -7.25 -0.94
CA ILE A 83 10.10 -8.09 -1.57
C ILE A 83 11.16 -8.52 -0.54
N ALA A 84 11.65 -7.58 0.28
CA ALA A 84 12.64 -7.87 1.31
C ALA A 84 12.13 -8.93 2.30
N LEU A 85 10.88 -8.80 2.78
CA LEU A 85 10.25 -9.77 3.67
C LEU A 85 10.14 -11.16 3.04
N VAL A 86 9.74 -11.26 1.77
CA VAL A 86 9.72 -12.55 1.06
C VAL A 86 11.13 -13.13 0.96
N THR A 87 12.13 -12.34 0.56
CA THR A 87 13.50 -12.85 0.41
C THR A 87 14.11 -13.31 1.73
N GLN A 88 13.82 -12.63 2.84
CA GLN A 88 14.39 -12.92 4.15
C GLN A 88 13.65 -14.05 4.89
N PHE A 89 12.34 -14.16 4.73
CA PHE A 89 11.50 -15.07 5.52
C PHE A 89 10.84 -16.21 4.73
N SER A 90 11.07 -16.32 3.41
CA SER A 90 10.47 -17.37 2.56
C SER A 90 10.67 -18.80 3.07
N GLY A 91 11.76 -19.10 3.80
CA GLY A 91 12.00 -20.43 4.37
C GLY A 91 11.11 -20.79 5.56
N ASN A 92 10.59 -19.80 6.29
CA ASN A 92 9.76 -20.00 7.49
C ASN A 92 8.29 -19.61 7.26
N MET A 93 8.01 -18.87 6.19
CA MET A 93 6.70 -18.35 5.83
C MET A 93 5.92 -19.38 5.02
N THR A 94 4.60 -19.44 5.22
CA THR A 94 3.74 -20.30 4.40
C THR A 94 3.76 -19.87 2.93
N LEU A 95 3.51 -20.80 2.01
CA LEU A 95 3.41 -20.48 0.58
C LEU A 95 2.37 -19.38 0.29
N LEU A 96 1.26 -19.39 1.04
CA LEU A 96 0.22 -18.37 0.94
C LEU A 96 0.73 -16.99 1.39
N GLY A 97 1.48 -16.92 2.49
CA GLY A 97 2.12 -15.67 2.94
C GLY A 97 3.10 -15.11 1.91
N CYS A 98 3.93 -15.98 1.31
CA CYS A 98 4.81 -15.63 0.18
C CYS A 98 4.03 -15.08 -1.00
N ALA A 99 3.02 -15.80 -1.47
CA ALA A 99 2.21 -15.38 -2.61
C ALA A 99 1.52 -14.04 -2.35
N HIS A 100 0.97 -13.85 -1.14
CA HIS A 100 0.32 -12.61 -0.76
C HIS A 100 1.27 -11.41 -0.80
N LEU A 101 2.46 -11.50 -0.20
CA LEU A 101 3.44 -10.40 -0.22
C LEU A 101 3.97 -10.10 -1.63
N VAL A 102 4.13 -11.11 -2.49
CA VAL A 102 4.51 -10.89 -3.90
C VAL A 102 3.41 -10.16 -4.65
N VAL A 103 2.15 -10.56 -4.48
CA VAL A 103 1.00 -9.90 -5.10
C VAL A 103 0.88 -8.45 -4.63
N GLU A 104 1.03 -8.21 -3.31
CA GLU A 104 1.07 -6.87 -2.72
C GLU A 104 2.19 -6.03 -3.34
N ALA A 105 3.42 -6.55 -3.43
CA ALA A 105 4.54 -5.84 -4.03
C ALA A 105 4.27 -5.43 -5.49
N ILE A 106 3.69 -6.33 -6.29
CA ILE A 106 3.32 -6.05 -7.68
C ILE A 106 2.20 -5.00 -7.74
N PHE A 107 1.21 -5.10 -6.87
CA PHE A 107 0.07 -4.20 -6.82
C PHE A 107 0.50 -2.77 -6.44
N VAL A 108 1.16 -2.60 -5.30
CA VAL A 108 1.59 -1.27 -4.81
C VAL A 108 2.72 -0.68 -5.66
N GLY A 109 3.62 -1.51 -6.20
CA GLY A 109 4.63 -1.07 -7.16
C GLY A 109 4.01 -0.62 -8.49
N GLY A 110 2.96 -1.32 -8.95
CA GLY A 110 2.16 -0.92 -10.10
C GLY A 110 1.43 0.42 -9.87
N LEU A 111 0.85 0.61 -8.68
CA LEU A 111 0.25 1.89 -8.27
C LEU A 111 1.29 3.01 -8.31
N ALA A 112 2.45 2.84 -7.67
CA ALA A 112 3.53 3.82 -7.69
C ALA A 112 3.94 4.20 -9.13
N ALA A 113 4.09 3.23 -10.03
CA ALA A 113 4.44 3.46 -11.42
C ALA A 113 3.35 4.25 -12.18
N MET A 114 2.08 3.90 -11.98
CA MET A 114 0.95 4.61 -12.58
C MET A 114 0.81 6.04 -12.05
N GLU A 115 0.97 6.22 -10.73
CA GLU A 115 0.90 7.52 -10.06
C GLU A 115 2.05 8.43 -10.52
N TRP A 116 3.25 7.89 -10.69
CA TRP A 116 4.38 8.63 -11.25
C TRP A 116 4.14 9.05 -12.71
N LYS A 117 3.63 8.11 -13.52
CA LYS A 117 3.35 8.32 -14.94
C LYS A 117 2.30 9.40 -15.16
N TRP A 118 1.24 9.41 -14.34
CA TRP A 118 0.12 10.34 -14.47
C TRP A 118 0.13 11.47 -13.44
N ARG A 119 1.23 11.69 -12.71
CA ARG A 119 1.33 12.70 -11.63
C ARG A 119 0.82 14.09 -12.00
N ASN A 120 1.08 14.55 -13.22
CA ASN A 120 0.65 15.86 -13.70
C ASN A 120 -0.89 15.94 -13.87
N GLN A 121 -1.52 14.83 -14.27
CA GLN A 121 -2.98 14.73 -14.39
C GLN A 121 -3.64 14.59 -13.01
N LEU A 122 -2.91 14.09 -12.02
CA LEU A 122 -3.39 13.98 -10.64
C LEU A 122 -3.43 15.31 -9.90
N LEU A 123 -2.78 16.37 -10.39
CA LEU A 123 -2.72 17.68 -9.72
C LEU A 123 -4.09 18.37 -9.61
N ILE A 124 -5.01 18.07 -10.52
CA ILE A 124 -6.34 18.68 -10.56
C ILE A 124 -7.39 17.57 -10.60
N ALA A 125 -8.26 17.55 -9.60
CA ALA A 125 -9.46 16.71 -9.65
C ALA A 125 -10.40 17.28 -10.72
N THR A 126 -10.54 16.53 -11.83
CA THR A 126 -11.54 16.77 -12.89
C THR A 126 -12.81 16.03 -12.54
#